data_AF-A0A139MYJ9-F1
#
_entry.id   AF-A0A139MYJ9-F1
#
_cell.length_a   1.000
_cell.length_b   1.000
_cell.length_c   1.000
_cell.angle_alpha   90.00
_cell.angle_beta   90.00
_cell.angle_gamma   90.00
#
_symmetry.space_group_name_H-M   'P 1'
#
loop_
_entity.id
_entity.type
_entity.pdbx_description
1 polymer ?
#
loop_
_entity_poly.entity_id
_entity_poly.type
_entity_poly.pdbx_seq_one_letter_code
_entity_poly.pdbx_strand_id
1 'polypeptide(L)'
;MHKAHFSSSHRFSLRPSKPSTTHRRFGANFAHDLYRISQRYVYHGGKPMTNQHFEILQFLADARLATSSQIARLFFAESPTHRSQVRRANLATKQLKEAGFIYHQSRKIGGWTKGSSSYIWSLTYKGWKKLKEVNSSISLRFRNKVDFSQNHVEHTLAITEIFVEFKELEQLGKIKLEDFQFEPKSWRYYADIGGSSLILKPDAFAKITVGEYEDFYFFVT
;
A
#
# COMPACT_ATOMS: atom_id res chain seq x y z
N MET A 1 -21.71 25.64 10.31
CA MET A 1 -21.70 24.22 10.74
C MET A 1 -22.06 23.36 9.52
N HIS A 2 -21.06 22.87 8.79
CA HIS A 2 -21.27 22.11 7.56
C HIS A 2 -21.36 20.62 7.86
N LYS A 3 -22.49 20.01 7.47
CA LYS A 3 -22.73 18.56 7.46
C LYS A 3 -21.97 17.95 6.28
N ALA A 4 -21.10 16.98 6.55
CA ALA A 4 -20.53 16.11 5.54
C ALA A 4 -21.61 15.13 5.06
N HIS A 5 -21.87 15.11 3.76
CA HIS A 5 -22.77 14.15 3.11
C HIS A 5 -22.00 12.86 2.81
N PHE A 6 -22.35 11.77 3.51
CA PHE A 6 -22.01 10.39 3.12
C PHE A 6 -22.99 9.92 2.04
N SER A 7 -22.50 9.36 0.94
CA SER A 7 -23.35 8.83 -0.15
C SER A 7 -23.21 7.31 -0.29
N SER A 8 -24.35 6.64 -0.04
CA SER A 8 -24.84 5.34 -0.55
C SER A 8 -23.98 4.07 -0.43
N SER A 9 -24.30 3.24 0.57
CA SER A 9 -23.97 1.82 0.70
C SER A 9 -24.95 0.95 -0.09
N HIS A 10 -24.48 0.11 -1.03
CA HIS A 10 -25.32 -0.91 -1.68
C HIS A 10 -25.14 -2.27 -0.98
N ARG A 11 -26.24 -2.79 -0.42
CA ARG A 11 -26.33 -4.01 0.40
C ARG A 11 -26.72 -5.20 -0.48
N PHE A 12 -25.85 -6.18 -0.64
CA PHE A 12 -26.20 -7.48 -1.25
C PHE A 12 -26.12 -8.59 -0.18
N SER A 13 -27.18 -9.40 -0.05
CA SER A 13 -27.22 -10.55 0.86
C SER A 13 -26.87 -11.84 0.12
N LEU A 14 -25.93 -12.63 0.64
CA LEU A 14 -25.71 -14.02 0.21
C LEU A 14 -25.83 -14.97 1.41
N ARG A 15 -26.49 -16.12 1.20
CA ARG A 15 -26.78 -17.15 2.21
C ARG A 15 -25.54 -17.98 2.57
N PRO A 16 -25.46 -18.56 3.79
CA PRO A 16 -24.26 -19.26 4.26
C PRO A 16 -24.15 -20.71 3.77
N SER A 17 -22.94 -21.17 3.49
CA SER A 17 -22.58 -22.59 3.32
C SER A 17 -21.64 -23.07 4.45
N LYS A 18 -21.76 -24.36 4.81
CA LYS A 18 -21.15 -25.01 6.00
C LYS A 18 -19.62 -25.18 5.91
N PRO A 19 -18.92 -25.31 7.06
CA PRO A 19 -17.45 -25.24 7.10
C PRO A 19 -16.79 -26.59 6.82
N SER A 20 -15.67 -26.58 6.07
CA SER A 20 -14.74 -27.70 5.99
C SER A 20 -13.31 -27.26 6.31
N THR A 21 -12.77 -27.88 7.36
CA THR A 21 -11.37 -28.22 7.69
C THR A 21 -10.21 -27.28 7.28
N THR A 22 -9.55 -26.77 8.32
CA THR A 22 -8.26 -26.09 8.47
C THR A 22 -7.18 -26.33 7.40
N HIS A 23 -6.79 -25.27 6.68
CA HIS A 23 -5.40 -24.79 6.51
C HIS A 23 -5.31 -23.50 5.66
N ARG A 24 -4.45 -22.57 6.14
CA ARG A 24 -3.85 -21.38 5.48
C ARG A 24 -4.66 -20.09 5.41
N ARG A 25 -4.09 -19.08 6.08
CA ARG A 25 -4.36 -17.65 5.94
C ARG A 25 -4.28 -17.25 4.46
N PHE A 26 -5.38 -16.81 3.89
CA PHE A 26 -5.45 -16.11 2.62
C PHE A 26 -6.29 -14.85 2.86
N GLY A 27 -5.62 -13.71 2.90
CA GLY A 27 -6.21 -12.38 3.11
C GLY A 27 -5.54 -11.40 2.16
N ALA A 28 -6.35 -10.69 1.40
CA ALA A 28 -6.06 -9.76 0.31
C ALA A 28 -5.25 -10.31 -0.87
N ASN A 29 -5.80 -10.16 -2.08
CA ASN A 29 -5.04 -10.25 -3.34
C ASN A 29 -4.08 -9.05 -3.51
N PHE A 30 -3.24 -8.80 -2.51
CA PHE A 30 -2.07 -7.96 -2.66
C PHE A 30 -0.94 -8.81 -3.24
N ALA A 31 -0.14 -8.22 -4.13
CA ALA A 31 1.03 -8.88 -4.71
C ALA A 31 2.08 -9.36 -3.66
N HIS A 32 1.87 -9.10 -2.37
CA HIS A 32 2.66 -9.69 -1.29
C HIS A 32 2.59 -11.22 -1.24
N ASP A 33 1.44 -11.82 -1.55
CA ASP A 33 1.31 -13.29 -1.58
C ASP A 33 2.06 -13.92 -2.76
N LEU A 34 2.39 -13.12 -3.79
CA LEU A 34 3.19 -13.57 -4.93
C LEU A 34 4.69 -13.67 -4.61
N TYR A 35 5.16 -13.11 -3.49
CA TYR A 35 6.58 -13.11 -3.11
C TYR A 35 6.96 -14.19 -2.11
N ARG A 36 6.17 -15.26 -1.98
CA ARG A 36 6.72 -16.57 -1.58
C ARG A 36 7.51 -17.19 -2.76
N ILE A 37 8.35 -16.39 -3.41
CA ILE A 37 9.35 -16.89 -4.35
C ILE A 37 10.49 -17.45 -3.50
N SER A 38 10.79 -18.71 -3.77
CA SER A 38 11.85 -19.54 -3.19
C SER A 38 13.27 -19.08 -3.57
N GLN A 39 13.59 -17.78 -3.44
CA GLN A 39 14.90 -17.24 -3.82
C GLN A 39 15.62 -16.75 -2.56
N ARG A 40 16.45 -17.64 -2.00
CA ARG A 40 17.41 -17.32 -0.93
C ARG A 40 18.39 -16.26 -1.44
N TYR A 41 18.08 -15.00 -1.16
CA TYR A 41 18.94 -13.82 -1.35
C TYR A 41 19.20 -13.42 -2.81
N VAL A 42 18.47 -12.41 -3.30
CA VAL A 42 18.87 -11.67 -4.49
C VAL A 42 19.90 -10.64 -4.06
N TYR A 43 21.13 -10.71 -4.58
CA TYR A 43 22.17 -9.73 -4.24
C TYR A 43 22.08 -8.52 -5.15
N HIS A 44 22.37 -7.33 -4.60
CA HIS A 44 22.55 -6.11 -5.39
C HIS A 44 23.72 -5.30 -4.85
N GLY A 45 24.73 -5.05 -5.68
CA GLY A 45 25.97 -4.39 -5.24
C GLY A 45 26.67 -5.11 -4.08
N GLY A 46 26.61 -6.45 -4.05
CA GLY A 46 27.21 -7.28 -2.99
C GLY A 46 26.43 -7.38 -1.68
N LYS A 47 25.30 -6.69 -1.53
CA LYS A 47 24.42 -6.77 -0.34
C LYS A 47 23.21 -7.67 -0.60
N PRO A 48 22.84 -8.57 0.33
CA PRO A 48 21.66 -9.42 0.15
C PRO A 48 20.37 -8.61 0.27
N MET A 49 19.48 -8.72 -0.71
CA MET A 49 18.09 -8.30 -0.58
C MET A 49 17.27 -9.42 0.03
N THR A 50 16.48 -9.08 1.04
CA THR A 50 15.53 -9.97 1.69
C THR A 50 14.18 -9.87 0.99
N ASN A 51 13.28 -10.83 1.22
CA ASN A 51 11.89 -10.74 0.75
C ASN A 51 11.24 -9.44 1.24
N GLN A 52 11.53 -9.06 2.48
CA GLN A 52 11.04 -7.81 3.06
C GLN A 52 11.47 -6.55 2.29
N HIS A 53 12.65 -6.55 1.67
CA HIS A 53 13.06 -5.45 0.79
C HIS A 53 12.20 -5.38 -0.47
N PHE A 54 11.90 -6.52 -1.10
CA PHE A 54 11.01 -6.57 -2.27
C PHE A 54 9.58 -6.18 -1.94
N GLU A 55 9.09 -6.62 -0.80
CA GLU A 55 7.80 -6.25 -0.22
C GLU A 55 7.67 -4.72 -0.07
N ILE A 56 8.67 -4.06 0.53
CA ILE A 56 8.69 -2.59 0.63
C ILE A 56 8.72 -1.93 -0.76
N LEU A 57 9.51 -2.47 -1.70
CA LEU A 57 9.54 -1.93 -3.07
C LEU A 57 8.19 -2.06 -3.77
N GLN A 58 7.55 -3.22 -3.68
CA GLN A 58 6.24 -3.47 -4.29
C GLN A 58 5.19 -2.55 -3.67
N PHE A 59 5.19 -2.39 -2.35
CA PHE A 59 4.31 -1.45 -1.68
C PHE A 59 4.53 0.00 -2.15
N LEU A 60 5.77 0.46 -2.28
CA LEU A 60 6.05 1.80 -2.82
C LEU A 60 5.69 1.93 -4.31
N ALA A 61 5.64 0.82 -5.07
CA ALA A 61 5.14 0.84 -6.45
C ALA A 61 3.63 1.11 -6.50
N ASP A 62 2.89 0.54 -5.56
CA ASP A 62 1.44 0.68 -5.46
C ASP A 62 1.05 2.00 -4.78
N ALA A 63 1.55 2.26 -3.57
CA ALA A 63 1.21 3.44 -2.76
C ALA A 63 1.87 4.74 -3.24
N ARG A 64 2.92 4.66 -4.07
CA ARG A 64 3.78 5.77 -4.55
C ARG A 64 4.60 6.49 -3.49
N LEU A 65 4.02 6.80 -2.33
CA LEU A 65 4.65 7.50 -1.20
C LEU A 65 4.30 6.84 0.13
N ALA A 66 5.32 6.71 0.99
CA ALA A 66 5.11 6.29 2.38
C ALA A 66 6.13 6.94 3.32
N THR A 67 5.73 7.19 4.56
CA THR A 67 6.66 7.65 5.60
C THR A 67 7.44 6.51 6.23
N SER A 68 8.55 6.83 6.89
CA SER A 68 9.32 5.85 7.68
C SER A 68 8.48 5.23 8.81
N SER A 69 7.55 5.99 9.39
CA SER A 69 6.61 5.50 10.41
C SER A 69 5.62 4.48 9.84
N GLN A 70 5.01 4.79 8.69
CA GLN A 70 4.11 3.86 7.99
C GLN A 70 4.81 2.55 7.61
N ILE A 71 6.05 2.63 7.10
CA ILE A 71 6.87 1.43 6.80
C ILE A 71 7.17 0.64 8.08
N ALA A 72 7.47 1.30 9.20
CA ALA A 72 7.70 0.64 10.48
C ALA A 72 6.47 -0.16 10.94
N ARG A 73 5.29 0.48 10.90
CA ARG A 73 4.02 -0.13 11.29
C ARG A 73 3.60 -1.28 10.38
N LEU A 74 3.81 -1.17 9.06
CA LEU A 74 3.42 -2.21 8.12
C LEU A 74 4.33 -3.44 8.15
N PHE A 75 5.65 -3.26 8.08
CA PHE A 75 6.57 -4.37 7.82
C PHE A 75 7.33 -4.84 9.05
N PHE A 76 7.26 -4.10 10.15
CA PHE A 76 8.03 -4.39 11.34
C PHE A 76 7.19 -4.50 12.61
N ALA A 77 5.85 -4.59 12.49
CA ALA A 77 4.90 -4.68 13.60
C ALA A 77 5.26 -5.75 14.64
N GLU A 78 5.84 -6.88 14.21
CA GLU A 78 6.25 -7.98 15.08
C GLU A 78 7.44 -7.65 16.00
N SER A 79 8.11 -6.50 15.79
CA SER A 79 9.22 -6.12 16.67
C SER A 79 8.71 -5.74 18.06
N PRO A 80 9.43 -6.12 19.13
CA PRO A 80 8.93 -6.06 20.51
C PRO A 80 8.70 -4.64 21.05
N THR A 81 9.32 -3.63 20.44
CA THR A 81 9.17 -2.23 20.86
C THR A 81 9.05 -1.33 19.65
N HIS A 82 8.29 -0.24 19.78
CA HIS A 82 8.18 0.80 18.75
C HIS A 82 9.56 1.31 18.29
N ARG A 83 10.51 1.49 19.22
CA ARG A 83 11.89 1.89 18.90
C ARG A 83 12.59 0.88 17.99
N SER A 84 12.37 -0.42 18.21
CA SER A 84 12.91 -1.46 17.34
C SER A 84 12.27 -1.46 15.95
N GLN A 85 10.95 -1.23 15.87
CA GLN A 85 10.23 -1.12 14.59
C GLN A 85 10.85 0.00 13.74
N VAL A 86 10.96 1.20 14.31
CA VAL A 86 11.55 2.38 13.65
C VAL A 86 13.00 2.13 13.25
N ARG A 87 13.82 1.55 14.14
CA ARG A 87 15.22 1.24 13.83
C ARG A 87 15.35 0.30 12.63
N ARG A 88 14.53 -0.75 12.56
CA ARG A 88 14.55 -1.72 11.46
C ARG A 88 14.04 -1.10 10.15
N ALA A 89 12.99 -0.27 10.21
CA ALA A 89 12.50 0.48 9.05
C ALA A 89 13.57 1.44 8.50
N ASN A 90 14.27 2.17 9.37
CA ASN A 90 15.35 3.06 8.97
C ASN A 90 16.53 2.29 8.36
N LEU A 91 16.87 1.11 8.89
CA LEU A 91 17.92 0.27 8.32
C LEU A 91 17.54 -0.24 6.92
N ALA A 92 16.33 -0.77 6.75
CA ALA A 92 15.86 -1.28 5.46
C ALA A 92 15.78 -0.18 4.40
N THR A 93 15.21 0.97 4.75
CA THR A 93 15.12 2.12 3.82
C THR A 93 16.51 2.70 3.49
N LYS A 94 17.44 2.74 4.46
CA LYS A 94 18.85 3.10 4.19
C LYS A 94 19.48 2.14 3.17
N GLN A 95 19.33 0.83 3.36
CA GLN A 95 19.89 -0.18 2.44
C GLN A 95 19.29 -0.06 1.03
N LEU A 96 17.97 0.08 0.91
CA LEU A 96 17.29 0.30 -0.37
C LEU A 96 17.72 1.62 -1.05
N LYS A 97 17.94 2.68 -0.26
CA LYS A 97 18.43 3.97 -0.76
C LYS A 97 19.86 3.86 -1.27
N GLU A 98 20.76 3.24 -0.51
CA GLU A 98 22.16 2.99 -0.91
C GLU A 98 22.25 2.13 -2.18
N ALA A 99 21.34 1.16 -2.34
CA ALA A 99 21.21 0.38 -3.57
C ALA A 99 20.69 1.19 -4.77
N GLY A 100 20.13 2.38 -4.51
CA GLY A 100 19.55 3.29 -5.49
C GLY A 100 18.13 2.94 -5.90
N PHE A 101 17.40 2.11 -5.14
CA PHE A 101 16.03 1.66 -5.49
C PHE A 101 14.94 2.60 -4.99
N ILE A 102 15.21 3.33 -3.91
CA ILE A 102 14.31 4.34 -3.37
C ILE A 102 15.06 5.66 -3.16
N TYR A 103 14.30 6.74 -3.10
CA TYR A 103 14.78 8.06 -2.69
C TYR A 103 13.83 8.62 -1.64
N HIS A 104 14.30 9.59 -0.86
CA HIS A 104 13.40 10.39 -0.03
C HIS A 104 13.19 11.77 -0.65
N GLN A 105 12.01 12.34 -0.44
CA GLN A 105 11.71 13.70 -0.88
C GLN A 105 12.59 14.70 -0.11
N SER A 106 13.04 15.77 -0.81
CA SER A 106 13.99 16.74 -0.26
C SER A 106 13.32 17.84 0.58
N ARG A 107 12.03 18.08 0.40
CA ARG A 107 11.29 19.13 1.13
C ARG A 107 10.63 18.58 2.39
N LYS A 108 10.83 19.29 3.51
CA LYS A 108 9.95 19.19 4.67
C LYS A 108 8.60 19.76 4.25
N ILE A 109 7.63 18.89 4.04
CA ILE A 109 6.25 19.29 3.84
C ILE A 109 5.70 19.56 5.24
N GLY A 110 5.68 20.84 5.62
CA GLY A 110 5.15 21.26 6.91
C GLY A 110 3.65 21.00 6.95
N GLY A 111 3.17 20.31 8.00
CA GLY A 111 1.73 20.12 8.21
C GLY A 111 1.33 18.72 8.70
N TRP A 112 2.09 17.66 8.39
CA TRP A 112 1.67 16.28 8.70
C TRP A 112 2.43 15.60 9.86
N THR A 113 3.43 16.24 10.47
CA THR A 113 4.25 15.57 11.50
C THR A 113 3.77 15.84 12.92
N LYS A 114 2.85 15.00 13.41
CA LYS A 114 2.84 14.65 14.84
C LYS A 114 4.05 13.73 15.10
N GLY A 115 5.17 14.33 15.48
CA GLY A 115 6.41 13.61 15.82
C GLY A 115 7.56 13.84 14.84
N SER A 116 8.78 13.58 15.31
CA SER A 116 10.05 13.83 14.60
C SER A 116 9.99 13.53 13.09
N SER A 117 10.34 14.54 12.28
CA SER A 117 10.45 14.52 10.81
C SER A 117 10.77 13.14 10.24
N SER A 118 9.75 12.39 9.83
CA SER A 118 9.92 11.10 9.16
C SER A 118 10.19 11.32 7.68
N TYR A 119 11.19 10.63 7.12
CA TYR A 119 11.42 10.67 5.67
C TYR A 119 10.20 10.11 4.92
N ILE A 120 9.88 10.75 3.79
CA ILE A 120 8.89 10.33 2.81
C ILE A 120 9.62 9.64 1.67
N TRP A 121 9.35 8.36 1.46
CA TRP A 121 10.04 7.49 0.52
C TRP A 121 9.23 7.26 -0.75
N SER A 122 9.93 7.13 -1.89
CA SER A 122 9.35 6.74 -3.18
C SER A 122 10.34 5.90 -4.00
N LEU A 123 9.85 5.15 -4.98
CA LEU A 123 10.67 4.36 -5.89
C LEU A 123 11.44 5.23 -6.88
N THR A 124 12.70 4.86 -7.12
CA THR A 124 13.44 5.33 -8.29
C THR A 124 13.08 4.50 -9.53
N TYR A 125 13.46 4.97 -10.71
CA TYR A 125 13.38 4.16 -11.94
C TYR A 125 14.12 2.82 -11.82
N LYS A 126 15.27 2.80 -11.12
CA LYS A 126 16.03 1.57 -10.85
C LYS A 126 15.24 0.60 -9.97
N GLY A 127 14.51 1.09 -8.97
CA GLY A 127 13.61 0.29 -8.15
C GLY A 127 12.49 -0.35 -8.97
N TRP A 128 11.85 0.42 -9.85
CA TRP A 128 10.85 -0.08 -10.81
C TRP A 128 11.42 -1.17 -11.73
N LYS A 129 12.61 -0.94 -12.31
CA LYS A 129 13.28 -1.94 -13.15
C LYS A 129 13.54 -3.23 -12.36
N LYS A 130 13.96 -3.10 -11.10
CA LYS A 130 14.22 -4.26 -10.23
C LYS A 130 12.95 -5.07 -9.96
N LEU A 131 11.81 -4.41 -9.74
CA LEU A 131 10.53 -5.10 -9.60
C LEU A 131 10.12 -5.80 -10.90
N LYS A 132 10.33 -5.19 -12.07
CA LYS A 132 10.03 -5.82 -13.36
C LYS A 132 10.83 -7.10 -13.61
N GLU A 133 12.09 -7.15 -13.16
CA GLU A 133 12.92 -8.36 -13.25
C GLU A 133 12.29 -9.56 -12.53
N VAL A 134 11.53 -9.31 -11.46
CA VAL A 134 10.89 -10.36 -10.66
C VAL A 134 9.41 -10.55 -11.05
N ASN A 135 8.76 -9.50 -11.54
CA ASN A 135 7.36 -9.52 -11.98
C ASN A 135 7.22 -8.87 -13.37
N SER A 136 7.19 -9.71 -14.40
CA SER A 136 7.12 -9.29 -15.80
C SER A 136 5.83 -8.54 -16.17
N SER A 137 4.77 -8.64 -15.35
CA SER A 137 3.52 -7.91 -15.56
C SER A 137 3.65 -6.40 -15.28
N ILE A 138 4.72 -5.98 -14.61
CA ILE A 138 4.96 -4.58 -14.30
C ILE A 138 5.38 -3.83 -15.57
N SER A 139 4.48 -2.94 -16.02
CA SER A 139 4.76 -2.01 -17.10
C SER A 139 5.64 -0.86 -16.60
N LEU A 140 6.83 -0.73 -17.19
CA LEU A 140 7.67 0.44 -17.00
C LEU A 140 7.13 1.58 -17.87
N ARG A 141 6.28 2.44 -17.32
CA ARG A 141 6.18 3.80 -17.85
C ARG A 141 7.40 4.57 -17.36
N PHE A 142 8.07 5.28 -18.27
CA PHE A 142 9.17 6.16 -17.90
C PHE A 142 8.63 7.20 -16.90
N ARG A 143 9.05 7.06 -15.65
CA ARG A 143 8.74 8.01 -14.57
C ARG A 143 10.08 8.59 -14.14
N ASN A 144 10.38 9.80 -14.62
CA ASN A 144 11.42 10.61 -14.00
C ASN A 144 11.12 10.78 -12.51
N LYS A 145 12.12 11.19 -11.73
CA LYS A 145 11.89 11.64 -10.35
C LYS A 145 10.72 12.65 -10.38
N VAL A 146 9.62 12.30 -9.74
CA VAL A 146 8.43 13.15 -9.70
C VAL A 146 8.56 14.07 -8.50
N ASP A 147 8.63 15.37 -8.79
CA ASP A 147 8.43 16.39 -7.78
C ASP A 147 6.92 16.55 -7.58
N PHE A 148 6.43 16.08 -6.43
CA PHE A 148 5.03 16.15 -6.08
C PHE A 148 4.70 17.51 -5.44
N SER A 149 3.52 18.07 -5.77
CA SER A 149 2.99 19.20 -5.02
C SER A 149 2.71 18.80 -3.56
N GLN A 150 2.69 19.77 -2.66
CA GLN A 150 2.39 19.52 -1.24
C GLN A 150 1.06 18.78 -1.06
N ASN A 151 -0.01 19.26 -1.69
CA ASN A 151 -1.33 18.62 -1.62
C ASN A 151 -1.27 17.18 -2.16
N HIS A 152 -0.57 16.92 -3.26
CA HIS A 152 -0.45 15.55 -3.78
C HIS A 152 0.24 14.61 -2.79
N VAL A 153 1.28 15.09 -2.11
CA VAL A 153 1.95 14.29 -1.08
C VAL A 153 1.04 14.05 0.11
N GLU A 154 0.33 15.07 0.59
CA GLU A 154 -0.59 14.96 1.72
C GLU A 154 -1.71 13.95 1.42
N HIS A 155 -2.38 14.07 0.27
CA HIS A 155 -3.40 13.13 -0.17
C HIS A 155 -2.85 11.71 -0.32
N THR A 156 -1.72 11.54 -1.01
CA THR A 156 -1.10 10.21 -1.17
C THR A 156 -0.76 9.58 0.18
N LEU A 157 -0.17 10.35 1.10
CA LEU A 157 0.18 9.85 2.42
C LEU A 157 -1.04 9.54 3.29
N ALA A 158 -2.14 10.28 3.15
CA ALA A 158 -3.40 9.99 3.82
C ALA A 158 -4.00 8.65 3.34
N ILE A 159 -3.97 8.39 2.03
CA ILE A 159 -4.40 7.10 1.48
C ILE A 159 -3.50 5.96 1.94
N THR A 160 -2.19 6.19 1.98
CA THR A 160 -1.23 5.24 2.56
C THR A 160 -1.51 4.97 4.03
N GLU A 161 -1.92 5.99 4.79
CA GLU A 161 -2.29 5.85 6.21
C GLU A 161 -3.53 4.96 6.38
N ILE A 162 -4.57 5.18 5.56
CA ILE A 162 -5.78 4.34 5.57
C ILE A 162 -5.43 2.87 5.34
N PHE A 163 -4.53 2.58 4.39
CA PHE A 163 -4.06 1.21 4.18
C PHE A 163 -3.35 0.64 5.41
N VAL A 164 -2.49 1.43 6.06
CA VAL A 164 -1.77 1.02 7.29
C VAL A 164 -2.78 0.68 8.39
N GLU A 165 -3.77 1.54 8.61
CA GLU A 165 -4.82 1.32 9.60
C GLU A 165 -5.65 0.05 9.31
N PHE A 166 -6.00 -0.21 8.04
CA PHE A 166 -6.66 -1.46 7.67
C PHE A 166 -5.79 -2.69 7.98
N LYS A 167 -4.49 -2.65 7.69
CA LYS A 167 -3.57 -3.75 8.02
C LYS A 167 -3.42 -3.96 9.52
N GLU A 168 -3.44 -2.90 10.31
CA GLU A 168 -3.43 -3.00 11.77
C GLU A 168 -4.73 -3.58 12.32
N LEU A 169 -5.88 -3.16 11.81
CA LEU A 169 -7.18 -3.74 12.18
C LEU A 169 -7.25 -5.23 11.84
N GLU A 170 -6.71 -5.63 10.68
CA GLU A 170 -6.60 -7.03 10.28
C GLU A 170 -5.66 -7.81 11.21
N GLN A 171 -4.51 -7.24 11.58
CA GLN A 171 -3.58 -7.88 12.53
C GLN A 171 -4.23 -8.08 13.91
N LEU A 172 -5.10 -7.17 14.33
CA LEU A 172 -5.90 -7.28 15.55
C LEU A 172 -7.09 -8.26 15.41
N GLY A 173 -7.29 -8.86 14.24
CA GLY A 173 -8.40 -9.78 13.96
C GLY A 173 -9.78 -9.11 13.94
N LYS A 174 -9.84 -7.78 13.81
CA LYS A 174 -11.10 -7.01 13.82
C LYS A 174 -11.81 -7.04 12.48
N ILE A 175 -11.03 -7.15 11.40
CA ILE A 175 -11.52 -7.21 10.03
C ILE A 175 -10.70 -8.25 9.25
N LYS A 176 -11.19 -8.66 8.09
CA LYS A 176 -10.39 -9.28 7.04
C LYS A 176 -10.30 -8.30 5.87
N LEU A 177 -9.09 -7.93 5.43
CA LEU A 177 -8.91 -7.10 4.24
C LEU A 177 -8.89 -8.04 3.03
N GLU A 178 -9.91 -7.97 2.17
CA GLU A 178 -10.06 -8.87 1.02
C GLU A 178 -9.42 -8.30 -0.25
N ASP A 179 -9.43 -6.99 -0.39
CA ASP A 179 -8.72 -6.29 -1.47
C ASP A 179 -8.46 -4.84 -1.06
N PHE A 180 -7.35 -4.29 -1.52
CA PHE A 180 -7.09 -2.86 -1.44
C PHE A 180 -6.34 -2.43 -2.69
N GLN A 181 -6.83 -1.39 -3.34
CA GLN A 181 -6.28 -0.90 -4.60
C GLN A 181 -5.98 0.58 -4.48
N PHE A 182 -4.71 0.93 -4.64
CA PHE A 182 -4.27 2.31 -4.84
C PHE A 182 -4.50 2.75 -6.29
N GLU A 183 -4.47 4.07 -6.54
CA GLU A 183 -4.48 4.58 -7.90
C GLU A 183 -3.30 4.10 -8.76
N PRO A 184 -3.52 3.82 -10.06
CA PRO A 184 -4.77 3.95 -10.80
C PRO A 184 -5.64 2.68 -10.80
N LYS A 185 -5.24 1.64 -10.06
CA LYS A 185 -5.95 0.35 -10.05
C LYS A 185 -7.36 0.49 -9.49
N SER A 186 -7.57 1.45 -8.60
CA SER A 186 -8.85 1.82 -8.01
C SER A 186 -9.87 2.42 -9.00
N TRP A 187 -9.45 2.85 -10.20
CA TRP A 187 -10.36 3.47 -11.17
C TRP A 187 -11.41 2.48 -11.67
N ARG A 188 -12.64 2.96 -11.91
CA ARG A 188 -13.78 2.16 -12.34
C ARG A 188 -14.47 2.80 -13.54
N TYR A 189 -14.79 2.01 -14.54
CA TYR A 189 -15.53 2.42 -15.73
C TYR A 189 -16.97 1.92 -15.61
N TYR A 190 -17.94 2.78 -15.93
CA TYR A 190 -19.37 2.45 -15.93
C TYR A 190 -20.06 3.04 -17.16
N ALA A 191 -21.10 2.37 -17.64
CA ALA A 191 -21.94 2.89 -18.71
C ALA A 191 -23.04 3.76 -18.09
N ASP A 192 -23.21 4.96 -18.62
CA ASP A 192 -24.41 5.77 -18.36
C ASP A 192 -25.63 5.18 -19.08
N ILE A 193 -26.83 5.59 -18.70
CA ILE A 193 -28.11 5.18 -19.28
C ILE A 193 -28.14 5.41 -20.80
N GLY A 194 -27.40 6.40 -21.30
CA GLY A 194 -27.23 6.69 -22.73
C GLY A 194 -26.08 5.95 -23.44
N GLY A 195 -25.44 4.97 -22.80
CA GLY A 195 -24.31 4.20 -23.37
C GLY A 195 -22.95 4.92 -23.37
N SER A 196 -22.88 6.13 -22.80
CA SER A 196 -21.62 6.87 -22.65
C SER A 196 -20.76 6.27 -21.52
N SER A 197 -19.45 6.12 -21.73
CA SER A 197 -18.53 5.60 -20.71
C SER A 197 -18.14 6.71 -19.73
N LEU A 198 -18.48 6.51 -18.46
CA LEU A 198 -18.08 7.37 -17.35
C LEU A 198 -16.99 6.67 -16.53
N ILE A 199 -16.07 7.47 -15.96
CA ILE A 199 -14.99 6.97 -15.13
C ILE A 199 -15.05 7.56 -13.72
N LEU A 200 -15.03 6.68 -12.72
CA LEU A 200 -14.77 7.04 -11.33
C LEU A 200 -13.27 6.86 -11.09
N LYS A 201 -12.64 7.89 -10.53
CA LYS A 201 -11.21 7.90 -10.20
C LYS A 201 -11.05 8.11 -8.70
N PRO A 202 -11.37 7.09 -7.87
CA PRO A 202 -11.14 7.19 -6.44
C PRO A 202 -9.65 7.00 -6.17
N ASP A 203 -9.14 7.68 -5.15
CA ASP A 203 -7.74 7.59 -4.76
C ASP A 203 -7.36 6.19 -4.24
N ALA A 204 -8.34 5.51 -3.63
CA ALA A 204 -8.24 4.10 -3.30
C ALA A 204 -9.61 3.39 -3.28
N PHE A 205 -9.55 2.07 -3.38
CA PHE A 205 -10.66 1.17 -3.16
C PHE A 205 -10.28 0.13 -2.09
N ALA A 206 -11.20 -0.22 -1.20
CA ALA A 206 -11.03 -1.31 -0.26
C ALA A 206 -12.25 -2.23 -0.25
N LYS A 207 -12.01 -3.55 -0.21
CA LYS A 207 -13.01 -4.57 0.11
C LYS A 207 -12.61 -5.19 1.44
N ILE A 208 -13.51 -5.16 2.42
CA ILE A 208 -13.28 -5.76 3.73
C ILE A 208 -14.44 -6.68 4.11
N THR A 209 -14.15 -7.61 5.02
CA THR A 209 -15.17 -8.44 5.68
C THR A 209 -15.12 -8.22 7.18
N VAL A 210 -16.29 -7.99 7.78
CA VAL A 210 -16.48 -7.83 9.22
C VAL A 210 -17.59 -8.77 9.66
N GLY A 211 -17.22 -9.87 10.34
CA GLY A 211 -18.17 -10.94 10.63
C GLY A 211 -18.71 -11.55 9.35
N GLU A 212 -20.03 -11.45 9.14
CA GLU A 212 -20.74 -11.97 7.96
C GLU A 212 -20.98 -10.91 6.87
N TYR A 213 -20.50 -9.68 7.07
CA TYR A 213 -20.74 -8.57 6.15
C TYR A 213 -19.51 -8.30 5.29
N GLU A 214 -19.74 -8.08 4.00
CA GLU A 214 -18.75 -7.53 3.08
C GLU A 214 -19.05 -6.05 2.82
N ASP A 215 -18.06 -5.20 3.04
CA ASP A 215 -18.13 -3.77 2.76
C ASP A 215 -17.16 -3.37 1.66
N PHE A 216 -17.57 -2.38 0.87
CA PHE A 216 -16.81 -1.81 -0.24
C PHE A 216 -16.68 -0.30 -0.03
N TYR A 217 -15.44 0.18 0.02
CA TYR A 217 -15.13 1.60 0.25
C TYR A 217 -14.42 2.18 -0.96
N PHE A 218 -14.84 3.38 -1.36
CA PHE A 218 -14.13 4.22 -2.31
C PHE A 218 -13.68 5.49 -1.58
N PHE A 219 -12.37 5.74 -1.59
CA PHE A 219 -11.78 6.93 -0.97
C PHE A 219 -11.54 7.98 -2.04
N VAL A 220 -11.96 9.21 -1.75
CA VAL A 220 -11.70 10.41 -2.56
C VAL A 220 -11.21 11.47 -1.60
N THR A 221 -10.07 12.07 -1.90
CA THR A 221 -9.38 13.07 -1.08
C THR A 221 -9.28 14.43 -1.76
#